data_AF-A0A1V5MUC9-F1
#
_entry.id   AF-A0A1V5MUC9-F1
#
_cell.length_a   1.000
_cell.length_b   1.000
_cell.length_c   1.000
_cell.angle_alpha   90.00
_cell.angle_beta   90.00
_cell.angle_gamma   90.00
#
_symmetry.space_group_name_H-M   'P 1'
#
loop_
_entity.id
_entity.type
_entity.pdbx_description
1 polymer ?
#
loop_
_entity_poly.entity_id
_entity_poly.type
_entity_poly.pdbx_seq_one_letter_code
_entity_poly.pdbx_strand_id
1 'polypeptide(L)'
;MVKDNTTNYRGFTLIECAAGLVVLAILLVGVLAAYRKTVEGVAANVLRERAMAVAERQMENLMGTLQEPDSENTSGEDEYDPLFTWELKLVREVVEGDTPSQDMKNTAIKATVVVECQAEEMREAAKVELVRYFAYLKPLPGNTMAVPFQYETEEPQWITELREKLGREPTPEEIFEEMLNELNLSDEEMKEIRSMEEEEGQEENLEEGEGEEEMNFKEEEDEEEEEDDLDAKVRELMR
;
A
#
# COMPACT_ATOMS: atom_id res chain seq x y z
N MET A 1 -46.10 -85.33 -23.60
CA MET A 1 -46.21 -83.93 -24.08
C MET A 1 -45.01 -83.16 -23.55
N VAL A 2 -43.98 -83.02 -24.38
CA VAL A 2 -42.82 -82.17 -24.09
C VAL A 2 -43.10 -80.86 -24.83
N LYS A 3 -43.23 -79.75 -24.09
CA LYS A 3 -43.32 -78.41 -24.67
C LYS A 3 -41.90 -77.97 -25.02
N ASP A 4 -41.58 -77.93 -26.31
CA ASP A 4 -40.32 -77.36 -26.77
C ASP A 4 -40.38 -75.84 -26.60
N ASN A 5 -39.73 -75.35 -25.55
CA ASN A 5 -39.44 -73.92 -25.38
C ASN A 5 -38.29 -73.56 -26.32
N THR A 6 -38.62 -73.21 -27.57
CA THR A 6 -37.68 -72.62 -28.52
C THR A 6 -37.43 -71.16 -28.16
N THR A 7 -36.53 -70.93 -27.21
CA THR A 7 -35.95 -69.60 -26.98
C THR A 7 -35.06 -69.25 -28.18
N ASN A 8 -35.54 -68.32 -29.02
CA ASN A 8 -34.77 -67.76 -30.13
C ASN A 8 -33.56 -66.97 -29.60
N TYR A 9 -32.42 -67.62 -29.42
CA TYR A 9 -31.14 -66.95 -29.21
C TYR A 9 -30.66 -66.37 -30.55
N ARG A 10 -31.00 -65.10 -30.81
CA ARG A 10 -30.33 -64.33 -31.86
C ARG A 10 -28.93 -63.97 -31.36
N GLY A 11 -27.90 -64.55 -31.97
CA GLY A 11 -26.52 -64.23 -31.66
C GLY A 11 -26.18 -62.79 -32.04
N PHE A 12 -25.44 -62.09 -31.18
CA PHE A 12 -24.90 -60.77 -31.47
C PHE A 12 -23.88 -60.88 -32.60
N THR A 13 -24.01 -60.06 -33.64
CA THR A 13 -23.05 -60.05 -34.73
C THR A 13 -21.81 -59.25 -34.33
N LEU A 14 -20.63 -59.64 -34.84
CA LEU A 14 -19.37 -58.94 -34.54
C LEU A 14 -19.43 -57.47 -34.99
N ILE A 15 -20.18 -57.18 -36.05
CA ILE A 15 -20.38 -55.82 -36.56
C ILE A 15 -21.22 -54.96 -35.61
N GLU A 16 -22.25 -55.51 -34.95
CA GLU A 16 -23.02 -54.80 -33.93
C GLU A 16 -22.17 -54.49 -32.69
N CYS A 17 -21.26 -55.40 -32.31
CA CYS A 17 -20.32 -55.15 -31.23
C CYS A 17 -19.32 -54.03 -31.59
N ALA A 18 -18.76 -54.05 -32.79
CA ALA A 18 -17.85 -53.01 -33.27
C ALA A 18 -18.55 -51.64 -33.36
N ALA A 19 -19.78 -51.59 -33.89
CA ALA A 19 -20.58 -50.37 -33.93
C ALA A 19 -20.89 -49.83 -32.52
N GLY A 20 -21.24 -50.72 -31.58
CA GLY A 20 -21.47 -50.37 -30.18
C GLY A 20 -20.23 -49.75 -29.51
N LEU A 21 -19.05 -50.32 -29.74
CA LEU A 21 -17.78 -49.79 -29.22
C LEU A 21 -17.47 -48.40 -29.78
N VAL A 22 -17.73 -48.16 -31.07
CA VAL A 22 -17.53 -46.83 -31.69
C VAL A 22 -18.47 -45.79 -31.07
N VAL A 23 -19.75 -46.12 -30.90
CA VAL A 23 -20.71 -45.21 -30.24
C VAL A 23 -20.29 -44.92 -28.80
N LEU A 24 -19.83 -45.94 -28.06
CA LEU A 24 -19.37 -45.79 -26.68
C LEU A 24 -18.11 -44.91 -26.61
N ALA A 25 -17.17 -45.07 -27.55
CA ALA A 25 -15.99 -44.23 -27.64
C ALA A 25 -16.33 -42.75 -27.89
N ILE A 26 -17.27 -42.46 -28.80
CA ILE A 26 -17.73 -41.09 -29.08
C ILE A 26 -18.39 -40.48 -27.83
N LEU A 27 -19.23 -41.24 -27.13
CA LEU A 27 -19.85 -40.80 -25.88
C LEU A 27 -18.81 -40.51 -24.80
N LEU A 28 -17.80 -41.37 -24.65
CA LEU A 28 -16.72 -41.18 -23.68
C LEU A 28 -15.93 -39.89 -23.96
N VAL A 29 -15.61 -39.62 -25.22
CA VAL A 29 -14.93 -38.38 -25.61
C VAL A 29 -15.79 -37.16 -25.27
N GLY A 30 -17.10 -37.22 -25.53
CA GLY A 30 -18.03 -36.14 -25.16
C GLY A 30 -18.07 -35.90 -23.65
N VAL A 31 -18.12 -36.96 -22.85
CA VAL A 31 -18.11 -36.86 -21.38
C VAL A 31 -16.77 -36.30 -20.88
N LEU A 32 -15.64 -36.76 -21.43
CA LEU A 32 -14.32 -36.25 -21.06
C LEU A 32 -14.15 -34.77 -21.39
N ALA A 33 -14.65 -34.31 -22.54
CA ALA A 33 -14.63 -32.91 -22.91
C ALA A 33 -15.47 -32.05 -21.96
N ALA A 34 -16.69 -32.51 -21.62
CA ALA A 34 -17.55 -31.84 -20.65
C ALA A 34 -16.88 -31.79 -19.26
N TYR A 35 -16.28 -32.91 -18.83
CA TYR A 35 -15.58 -32.99 -17.54
C TYR A 35 -14.42 -32.00 -17.46
N ARG A 36 -13.54 -31.95 -18.48
CA ARG A 36 -12.44 -30.98 -18.52
C ARG A 36 -12.94 -29.55 -18.41
N LYS A 37 -13.96 -29.19 -19.20
CA LYS A 37 -14.57 -27.86 -19.14
C LYS A 37 -15.13 -27.53 -17.76
N THR A 38 -15.75 -28.49 -17.07
CA THR A 38 -16.23 -28.27 -15.71
C THR A 38 -15.09 -28.12 -14.70
N VAL A 39 -14.02 -28.90 -14.83
CA VAL A 39 -12.85 -28.82 -13.95
C VAL A 39 -12.14 -27.48 -14.12
N GLU A 40 -11.91 -27.03 -15.35
CA GLU A 40 -11.33 -25.71 -15.64
C GLU A 40 -12.18 -24.57 -15.06
N GLY A 41 -13.50 -24.65 -15.21
CA GLY A 41 -14.42 -23.65 -14.64
C GLY A 41 -14.40 -23.62 -13.11
N VAL A 42 -14.35 -24.78 -12.44
CA VAL A 42 -14.25 -24.86 -10.98
C VAL A 42 -12.88 -24.36 -10.51
N ALA A 43 -11.79 -24.76 -11.17
CA ALA A 43 -10.45 -24.33 -10.83
C ALA A 43 -10.30 -22.81 -10.91
N ALA A 44 -10.84 -22.18 -11.96
CA ALA A 44 -10.84 -20.72 -12.11
C ALA A 44 -11.60 -20.02 -10.97
N ASN A 45 -12.77 -20.53 -10.58
CA ASN A 45 -13.54 -19.95 -9.47
C ASN A 45 -12.81 -20.07 -8.13
N VAL A 46 -12.23 -21.23 -7.84
CA VAL A 46 -11.46 -21.45 -6.61
C VAL A 46 -10.23 -20.53 -6.56
N LEU A 47 -9.53 -20.35 -7.68
CA LEU A 47 -8.41 -19.41 -7.76
C LEU A 47 -8.85 -17.97 -7.53
N ARG A 48 -10.01 -17.58 -8.06
CA ARG A 48 -10.58 -16.24 -7.85
C ARG A 48 -10.97 -16.01 -6.39
N GLU A 49 -11.56 -17.00 -5.72
CA GLU A 49 -11.88 -16.94 -4.28
C GLU A 49 -10.60 -16.81 -3.44
N ARG A 50 -9.54 -17.55 -3.78
CA ARG A 50 -8.23 -17.42 -3.12
C ARG A 50 -7.60 -16.05 -3.34
N ALA A 51 -7.61 -15.56 -4.59
CA ALA A 51 -7.11 -14.22 -4.91
C ALA A 51 -7.89 -13.13 -4.15
N MET A 52 -9.20 -13.29 -3.98
CA MET A 52 -10.03 -12.39 -3.17
C MET A 52 -9.64 -12.45 -1.69
N ALA A 53 -9.41 -13.63 -1.13
CA ALA A 53 -8.96 -13.78 0.26
C ALA A 53 -7.58 -13.12 0.49
N VAL A 54 -6.66 -13.23 -0.49
CA VAL A 54 -5.38 -12.52 -0.46
C VAL A 54 -5.59 -11.00 -0.49
N ALA A 55 -6.45 -10.51 -1.39
CA ALA A 55 -6.76 -9.09 -1.49
C ALA A 55 -7.37 -8.55 -0.18
N GLU A 56 -8.29 -9.28 0.44
CA GLU A 56 -8.90 -8.93 1.73
C GLU A 56 -7.86 -8.90 2.86
N ARG A 57 -6.97 -9.89 2.92
CA ARG A 57 -5.89 -9.91 3.91
C ARG A 57 -4.96 -8.72 3.77
N GLN A 58 -4.53 -8.39 2.55
CA GLN A 58 -3.66 -7.23 2.33
C GLN A 58 -4.38 -5.91 2.66
N MET A 59 -5.69 -5.84 2.42
CA MET A 59 -6.51 -4.72 2.85
C MET A 59 -6.66 -4.62 4.38
N GLU A 60 -6.68 -5.75 5.09
CA GLU A 60 -6.66 -5.77 6.56
C GLU A 60 -5.30 -5.36 7.12
N ASN A 61 -4.21 -5.87 6.53
CA ASN A 61 -2.85 -5.45 6.87
C ASN A 61 -2.65 -3.95 6.68
N LEU A 62 -3.25 -3.35 5.65
CA LEU A 62 -3.25 -1.91 5.44
C LEU A 62 -3.85 -1.14 6.64
N MET A 63 -4.90 -1.66 7.27
CA MET A 63 -5.51 -1.01 8.44
C MET A 63 -4.66 -1.14 9.71
N GLY A 64 -3.86 -2.20 9.81
CA GLY A 64 -2.99 -2.48 10.96
C GLY A 64 -1.60 -1.85 10.85
N THR A 65 -1.14 -1.53 9.64
CA THR A 65 0.19 -0.99 9.38
C THR A 65 0.17 0.53 9.21
N LEU A 66 1.30 1.16 9.51
CA LEU A 66 1.51 2.57 9.22
C LEU A 66 1.89 2.69 7.75
N GLN A 67 1.13 3.47 6.98
CA GLN A 67 1.28 3.56 5.54
C GLN A 67 1.24 5.02 5.09
N GLU A 68 1.99 5.32 4.03
CA GLU A 68 1.93 6.63 3.39
C GLU A 68 0.65 6.74 2.57
N PRO A 69 -0.14 7.82 2.72
CA PRO A 69 -1.42 7.96 2.03
C PRO A 69 -1.30 8.04 0.49
N ASP A 70 -0.10 8.35 -0.02
CA ASP A 70 0.22 8.42 -1.44
C ASP A 70 1.40 7.48 -1.78
N SER A 71 1.34 6.22 -1.30
CA SER A 71 2.33 5.21 -1.71
C SER A 71 1.99 4.66 -3.09
N GLU A 72 2.86 4.91 -4.07
CA GLU A 72 2.77 4.23 -5.36
C GLU A 72 3.47 2.86 -5.30
N ASN A 73 2.72 1.82 -5.63
CA ASN A 73 3.20 0.50 -6.04
C ASN A 73 3.92 -0.34 -4.96
N THR A 74 3.40 -0.36 -3.73
CA THR A 74 3.78 -1.39 -2.76
C THR A 74 3.33 -2.74 -3.32
N SER A 75 4.26 -3.61 -3.67
CA SER A 75 3.97 -4.92 -4.23
C SER A 75 4.77 -6.01 -3.54
N GLY A 76 4.26 -7.23 -3.59
CA GLY A 76 4.89 -8.38 -2.96
C GLY A 76 4.25 -9.69 -3.36
N GLU A 77 4.85 -10.77 -2.88
CA GLU A 77 4.24 -12.10 -2.90
C GLU A 77 3.47 -12.31 -1.59
N ASP A 78 2.37 -13.06 -1.64
CA ASP A 78 1.65 -13.40 -0.41
C ASP A 78 2.42 -14.47 0.38
N GLU A 79 2.59 -14.25 1.68
CA GLU A 79 3.34 -15.16 2.57
C GLU A 79 2.68 -16.52 2.74
N TYR A 80 1.34 -16.58 2.63
CA TYR A 80 0.58 -17.81 2.83
C TYR A 80 0.26 -18.52 1.51
N ASP A 81 0.21 -17.77 0.41
CA ASP A 81 -0.10 -18.27 -0.92
C ASP A 81 0.85 -17.68 -1.99
N PRO A 82 2.09 -18.23 -2.12
CA PRO A 82 3.11 -17.72 -3.04
C PRO A 82 2.71 -17.78 -4.52
N LEU A 83 1.59 -18.43 -4.85
CA LEU A 83 1.03 -18.43 -6.20
C LEU A 83 0.49 -17.06 -6.63
N PHE A 84 0.31 -16.14 -5.69
CA PHE A 84 -0.27 -14.82 -5.92
C PHE A 84 0.71 -13.71 -5.61
N THR A 85 0.81 -12.77 -6.54
CA THR A 85 1.45 -11.47 -6.36
C THR A 85 0.38 -10.42 -6.15
N TRP A 86 0.64 -9.48 -5.27
CA TRP A 86 -0.27 -8.38 -4.98
C TRP A 86 0.43 -7.04 -5.22
N GLU A 87 -0.35 -6.06 -5.62
CA GLU A 87 0.05 -4.67 -5.83
C GLU A 87 -0.98 -3.78 -5.15
N LEU A 88 -0.52 -2.95 -4.23
CA LEU A 88 -1.30 -1.96 -3.50
C LEU A 88 -1.00 -0.58 -4.06
N LYS A 89 -2.05 0.12 -4.46
CA LYS A 89 -2.02 1.50 -4.88
C LYS A 89 -2.87 2.34 -3.95
N LEU A 90 -2.25 3.32 -3.29
CA LEU A 90 -2.94 4.30 -2.46
C LEU A 90 -2.97 5.63 -3.21
N VAL A 91 -4.16 6.21 -3.34
CA VAL A 91 -4.37 7.51 -3.99
C VAL A 91 -5.25 8.36 -3.10
N ARG A 92 -4.80 9.55 -2.72
CA ARG A 92 -5.65 10.55 -2.09
C ARG A 92 -6.57 11.21 -3.12
N GLU A 93 -7.87 11.02 -2.98
CA GLU A 93 -8.90 11.72 -3.76
C GLU A 93 -9.53 12.83 -2.90
N VAL A 94 -9.63 14.04 -3.45
CA VAL A 94 -10.32 15.18 -2.80
C VAL A 94 -11.82 15.03 -3.06
N VAL A 95 -12.63 15.05 -1.98
CA VAL A 95 -14.08 14.78 -2.08
C VAL A 95 -14.87 16.03 -2.48
N GLU A 96 -14.45 17.21 -2.00
CA GLU A 96 -15.02 18.52 -2.35
C GLU A 96 -13.91 19.59 -2.48
N GLY A 97 -13.99 20.52 -3.44
CA GLY A 97 -13.01 21.60 -3.61
C GLY A 97 -11.72 21.22 -4.37
N ASP A 98 -10.91 22.23 -4.71
CA ASP A 98 -9.76 22.09 -5.63
C ASP A 98 -8.44 21.73 -4.92
N THR A 99 -8.35 21.91 -3.60
CA THR A 99 -7.10 21.71 -2.83
C THR A 99 -7.32 20.80 -1.61
N PRO A 100 -6.47 19.79 -1.40
CA PRO A 100 -6.56 18.91 -0.24
C PRO A 100 -6.35 19.72 1.05
N SER A 101 -7.37 19.71 1.92
CA SER A 101 -7.30 20.39 3.23
C SER A 101 -6.25 19.72 4.13
N GLN A 102 -5.45 20.51 4.84
CA GLN A 102 -4.47 20.03 5.83
C GLN A 102 -5.09 19.15 6.92
N ASP A 103 -6.35 19.38 7.25
CA ASP A 103 -7.08 18.63 8.28
C ASP A 103 -7.54 17.23 7.83
N MET A 104 -7.25 16.82 6.59
CA MET A 104 -7.78 15.59 5.96
C MET A 104 -9.32 15.46 5.90
N LYS A 105 -10.07 16.46 6.39
CA LYS A 105 -11.54 16.47 6.43
C LYS A 105 -12.20 16.34 5.06
N ASN A 106 -11.45 16.65 4.01
CA ASN A 106 -11.93 16.71 2.64
C ASN A 106 -11.20 15.75 1.69
N THR A 107 -10.49 14.78 2.26
CA THR A 107 -9.67 13.84 1.49
C THR A 107 -10.06 12.42 1.87
N ALA A 108 -10.41 11.62 0.88
CA ALA A 108 -10.57 10.18 1.03
C ALA A 108 -9.34 9.48 0.46
N ILE A 109 -8.86 8.44 1.14
CA ILE A 109 -7.78 7.60 0.64
C ILE A 109 -8.41 6.43 -0.09
N LYS A 110 -8.19 6.35 -1.40
CA LYS A 110 -8.59 5.23 -2.24
C LYS A 110 -7.46 4.20 -2.23
N ALA A 111 -7.73 3.04 -1.64
CA ALA A 111 -6.85 1.90 -1.69
C ALA A 111 -7.35 0.92 -2.74
N THR A 112 -6.50 0.63 -3.73
CA THR A 112 -6.73 -0.37 -4.75
C THR A 112 -5.70 -1.48 -4.57
N VAL A 113 -6.16 -2.69 -4.26
CA VAL A 113 -5.33 -3.89 -4.21
C VAL A 113 -5.63 -4.72 -5.45
N VAL A 114 -4.62 -4.93 -6.27
CA VAL A 114 -4.66 -5.81 -7.44
C VAL A 114 -3.92 -7.09 -7.09
N VAL A 115 -4.58 -8.23 -7.24
CA VAL A 115 -3.97 -9.55 -7.05
C VAL A 115 -3.94 -10.27 -8.37
N GLU A 116 -2.78 -10.80 -8.72
CA GLU A 116 -2.54 -11.58 -9.94
C GLU A 116 -1.94 -12.94 -9.58
N CYS A 117 -2.35 -13.98 -10.30
CA CYS A 117 -1.73 -15.31 -10.17
C CYS A 117 -0.47 -15.39 -11.04
N GLN A 118 0.61 -15.93 -10.49
CA GLN A 118 1.87 -16.13 -11.22
C GLN A 118 1.76 -17.18 -12.34
N ALA A 119 0.78 -18.09 -12.26
CA ALA A 119 0.57 -19.11 -13.29
C ALA A 119 0.03 -18.48 -14.58
N GLU A 120 0.88 -18.44 -15.62
CA GLU A 120 0.61 -17.76 -16.89
C GLU A 120 -0.70 -18.22 -17.57
N GLU A 121 -1.02 -19.51 -17.46
CA GLU A 121 -2.25 -20.10 -18.04
C GLU A 121 -3.54 -19.61 -17.37
N MET A 122 -3.47 -19.14 -16.12
CA MET A 122 -4.64 -18.77 -15.29
C MET A 122 -4.59 -17.33 -14.79
N ARG A 123 -3.61 -16.54 -15.25
CA ARG A 123 -3.36 -15.16 -14.79
C ARG A 123 -4.57 -14.25 -14.97
N GLU A 124 -5.21 -14.30 -16.15
CA GLU A 124 -6.40 -13.50 -16.44
C GLU A 124 -7.62 -13.94 -15.63
N ALA A 125 -7.78 -15.25 -15.42
CA ALA A 125 -8.93 -15.81 -14.71
C ALA A 125 -8.93 -15.46 -13.21
N ALA A 126 -7.73 -15.35 -12.62
CA ALA A 126 -7.54 -15.09 -11.20
C ALA A 126 -7.28 -13.62 -10.86
N LYS A 127 -7.27 -12.71 -11.84
CA LYS A 127 -7.08 -11.28 -11.58
C LYS A 127 -8.27 -10.72 -10.80
N VAL A 128 -7.99 -10.19 -9.61
CA VAL A 128 -8.97 -9.57 -8.73
C VAL A 128 -8.49 -8.17 -8.36
N GLU A 129 -9.38 -7.19 -8.48
CA GLU A 129 -9.15 -5.82 -8.05
C GLU A 129 -10.15 -5.51 -6.93
N LEU A 130 -9.62 -5.15 -5.76
CA LEU A 130 -10.40 -4.73 -4.61
C LEU A 130 -10.14 -3.26 -4.33
N VAL A 131 -11.19 -2.44 -4.42
CA VAL A 131 -11.12 -1.00 -4.12
C VAL A 131 -11.88 -0.71 -2.83
N ARG A 132 -11.22 -0.05 -1.88
CA ARG A 132 -11.85 0.48 -0.67
C ARG A 132 -11.44 1.93 -0.43
N TYR A 133 -12.32 2.66 0.25
CA TYR A 133 -12.10 4.05 0.61
C TYR A 133 -11.94 4.15 2.13
N PHE A 134 -10.91 4.87 2.56
CA PHE A 134 -10.61 5.12 3.96
C PHE A 134 -10.69 6.62 4.23
N ALA A 135 -11.31 6.98 5.36
CA ALA A 135 -11.33 8.36 5.84
C ALA A 135 -10.01 8.76 6.52
N TYR A 136 -9.27 7.78 7.04
CA TYR A 136 -8.01 7.99 7.76
C TYR A 136 -7.16 6.73 7.76
N LEU A 137 -5.86 6.88 7.52
CA LEU A 137 -4.81 5.87 7.76
C LEU A 137 -3.75 6.49 8.67
N LYS A 138 -3.18 5.69 9.58
CA LYS A 138 -2.13 6.17 10.49
C LYS A 138 -0.82 6.36 9.70
N PRO A 139 -0.26 7.57 9.62
CA PRO A 139 1.01 7.80 8.93
C PRO A 139 2.18 7.23 9.74
N LEU A 140 3.29 6.92 9.06
CA LEU A 140 4.56 6.55 9.71
C LEU A 140 5.12 7.72 10.55
N PRO A 141 5.61 7.47 11.79
CA PRO A 141 6.25 8.50 12.61
C PRO A 141 7.50 9.02 11.89
N GLY A 142 7.64 10.35 11.82
CA GLY A 142 8.70 11.02 11.06
C GLY A 142 8.22 11.60 9.72
N ASN A 143 7.15 11.05 9.15
CA ASN A 143 6.38 11.71 8.11
C ASN A 143 5.20 12.44 8.77
N THR A 144 5.47 13.60 9.38
CA THR A 144 4.43 14.64 9.41
C THR A 144 3.90 14.74 7.98
N MET A 145 2.60 14.52 7.79
CA MET A 145 1.96 14.57 6.48
C MET A 145 2.41 15.86 5.80
N ALA A 146 3.41 15.77 4.93
CA ALA A 146 3.75 16.83 4.03
C ALA A 146 2.60 16.79 3.02
N VAL A 147 1.48 17.42 3.39
CA VAL A 147 0.78 18.23 2.40
C VAL A 147 1.93 19.01 1.76
N PRO A 148 2.24 18.79 0.47
CA PRO A 148 3.29 19.56 -0.15
C PRO A 148 2.95 21.00 0.19
N PHE A 149 3.83 21.66 0.96
CA PHE A 149 3.84 23.10 0.99
C PHE A 149 4.04 23.43 -0.48
N GLN A 150 2.94 23.73 -1.16
CA GLN A 150 3.04 24.51 -2.36
C GLN A 150 3.73 25.76 -1.84
N TYR A 151 5.04 25.86 -2.06
CA TYR A 151 5.64 27.16 -2.21
C TYR A 151 4.73 27.82 -3.22
N GLU A 152 3.89 28.74 -2.75
CA GLU A 152 3.33 29.74 -3.64
C GLU A 152 4.57 30.36 -4.27
N THR A 153 4.96 29.86 -5.44
CA THR A 153 6.10 30.32 -6.22
C THR A 153 5.91 31.76 -6.71
N GLU A 154 4.81 32.39 -6.31
CA GLU A 154 4.54 33.80 -6.49
C GLU A 154 5.02 34.51 -5.22
N GLU A 155 6.13 35.24 -5.32
CA GLU A 155 6.51 36.21 -4.29
C GLU A 155 5.25 36.99 -3.89
N PRO A 156 4.91 37.07 -2.58
CA PRO A 156 3.76 37.83 -2.13
C PRO A 156 3.74 39.23 -2.77
N GLN A 157 2.59 39.65 -3.29
CA GLN A 157 2.48 40.88 -4.08
C GLN A 157 3.04 42.11 -3.33
N TRP A 158 2.89 42.15 -2.01
CA TRP A 158 3.44 43.21 -1.17
C TRP A 158 4.98 43.30 -1.20
N ILE A 159 5.70 42.18 -1.36
CA ILE A 159 7.18 42.19 -1.50
C ILE A 159 7.58 42.85 -2.82
N THR A 160 6.81 42.60 -3.89
CA THR A 160 7.05 43.25 -5.19
C THR A 160 6.77 44.75 -5.13
N GLU A 161 5.73 45.18 -4.42
CA GLU A 161 5.41 46.59 -4.18
C GLU A 161 6.47 47.27 -3.31
N LEU A 162 6.99 46.60 -2.29
CA LEU A 162 8.06 47.10 -1.42
C LEU A 162 9.36 47.32 -2.22
N ARG A 163 9.70 46.35 -3.09
CA ARG A 163 10.86 46.43 -3.99
C ARG A 163 10.72 47.58 -4.98
N GLU A 164 9.53 47.80 -5.53
CA GLU A 164 9.25 48.94 -6.43
C GLU A 164 9.35 50.29 -5.68
N LYS A 165 8.84 50.36 -4.44
CA LYS A 165 8.87 51.56 -3.60
C LYS A 165 10.28 51.97 -3.19
N LEU A 166 11.15 50.98 -2.90
CA LEU A 166 12.52 51.22 -2.44
C LEU A 166 13.53 51.32 -3.58
N GLY A 167 13.21 50.78 -4.77
CA GLY A 167 14.13 50.74 -5.92
C GLY A 167 15.40 49.92 -5.68
N ARG A 168 15.40 49.07 -4.64
CA ARG A 168 16.47 48.16 -4.23
C ARG A 168 15.86 46.92 -3.57
N GLU A 169 16.67 45.90 -3.32
CA GLU A 169 16.24 44.78 -2.47
C GLU A 169 15.99 45.28 -1.03
N PRO A 170 14.81 45.00 -0.46
CA PRO A 170 14.48 45.41 0.91
C PRO A 170 15.34 44.66 1.92
N THR A 171 15.77 45.34 2.98
CA THR A 171 16.48 44.67 4.08
C THR A 171 15.52 43.85 4.94
N PRO A 172 16.01 42.81 5.66
CA PRO A 172 15.17 41.98 6.52
C PRO A 172 14.31 42.79 7.51
N GLU A 173 14.86 43.87 8.06
CA GLU A 173 14.14 44.79 8.95
C GLU A 173 12.94 45.49 8.27
N GLU A 174 13.10 45.89 7.00
CA GLU A 174 12.04 46.58 6.23
C GLU A 174 10.91 45.60 5.82
N ILE A 175 11.28 44.34 5.56
CA ILE A 175 10.34 43.24 5.29
C ILE A 175 9.51 42.95 6.54
N PHE A 176 10.17 42.92 7.70
CA PHE A 176 9.52 42.64 8.98
C PHE A 176 8.57 43.78 9.40
N GLU A 177 8.98 45.04 9.21
CA GLU A 177 8.10 46.19 9.50
C GLU A 177 6.84 46.20 8.63
N GLU A 178 6.95 45.91 7.33
CA GLU A 178 5.76 45.88 6.47
C GLU A 178 4.85 44.69 6.79
N MET A 179 5.43 43.54 7.13
CA MET A 179 4.67 42.36 7.59
C MET A 179 3.90 42.64 8.89
N LEU A 180 4.50 43.36 9.84
CA LEU A 180 3.82 43.80 11.07
C LEU A 180 2.70 44.80 10.77
N ASN A 181 2.90 45.72 9.83
CA ASN A 181 1.87 46.67 9.39
C ASN A 181 0.69 45.96 8.72
N GLU A 182 0.94 44.93 7.90
CA GLU A 182 -0.10 44.16 7.19
C GLU A 182 -0.94 43.30 8.16
N LEU A 183 -0.32 42.81 9.24
CA LEU A 183 -1.00 42.08 10.33
C LEU A 183 -1.91 42.98 11.19
N ASN A 184 -1.92 44.30 10.97
CA ASN A 184 -2.81 45.26 11.63
C ASN A 184 -2.72 45.20 13.16
N LEU A 185 -1.53 44.82 13.66
CA LEU A 185 -1.23 44.70 15.09
C LEU A 185 -1.31 46.08 15.75
N SER A 186 -1.74 46.12 17.00
CA SER A 186 -1.77 47.38 17.76
C SER A 186 -0.34 47.86 18.04
N ASP A 187 -0.15 49.18 18.19
CA ASP A 187 1.16 49.78 18.54
C ASP A 187 1.79 49.18 19.82
N GLU A 188 0.96 48.61 20.69
CA GLU A 188 1.39 47.95 21.93
C GLU A 188 1.98 46.55 21.65
N GLU A 189 1.37 45.77 20.76
CA GLU A 189 1.85 44.45 20.34
C GLU A 189 3.10 44.55 19.45
N MET A 190 3.18 45.57 18.59
CA MET A 190 4.39 45.84 17.79
C MET A 190 5.60 46.19 18.68
N LYS A 191 5.36 46.86 19.81
CA LYS A 191 6.42 47.23 20.74
C LYS A 191 6.91 46.05 21.57
N GLU A 192 6.01 45.13 21.93
CA GLU A 192 6.33 43.90 22.65
C GLU A 192 7.21 42.97 21.81
N ILE A 193 6.86 42.79 20.51
CA ILE A 193 7.65 41.98 19.58
C ILE A 193 9.06 42.56 19.38
N ARG A 194 9.20 43.89 19.20
CA ARG A 194 10.52 44.54 19.11
C ARG A 194 11.37 44.36 20.36
N SER A 195 10.77 44.40 21.55
CA SER A 195 11.53 44.19 22.79
C SER A 195 12.03 42.76 22.95
N MET A 196 11.36 41.77 22.36
CA MET A 196 11.82 40.37 22.39
C MET A 196 13.03 40.14 21.48
N GLU A 197 13.07 40.74 20.28
CA GLU A 197 14.26 40.65 19.39
C GLU A 197 15.49 41.36 19.98
N GLU A 198 15.31 42.48 20.67
CA GLU A 198 16.42 43.18 21.34
C GLU A 198 17.00 42.37 22.52
N GLU A 199 16.18 41.54 23.19
CA GLU A 199 16.63 40.61 24.24
C GLU A 199 17.34 39.37 23.65
N GLU A 200 16.82 38.77 22.57
CA GLU A 200 17.43 37.60 21.92
C GLU A 200 18.80 37.94 21.27
N GLY A 201 18.96 39.13 20.69
CA GLY A 201 20.26 39.57 20.14
C GLY A 201 21.34 39.84 21.19
N GLN A 202 20.98 39.96 22.47
CA GLN A 202 21.95 40.06 23.58
C GLN A 202 22.38 38.69 24.12
N GLU A 203 21.54 37.66 24.03
CA GLU A 203 21.88 36.31 24.46
C GLU A 203 22.85 35.61 23.48
N GLU A 204 22.71 35.82 22.17
CA GLU A 204 23.66 35.26 21.18
C GLU A 204 25.11 35.77 21.35
N ASN A 205 25.31 36.98 21.86
CA ASN A 205 26.66 37.51 22.15
C ASN A 205 27.26 36.97 23.46
N LEU A 206 26.49 36.26 24.28
CA LEU A 206 26.94 35.66 25.54
C LEU A 206 27.27 34.17 25.40
N GLU A 207 26.70 33.46 24.43
CA GLU A 207 26.90 32.00 24.25
C GLU A 207 28.13 31.61 23.39
N GLU A 208 28.76 32.51 22.63
CA GLU A 208 30.00 32.19 21.91
C GLU A 208 31.25 32.07 22.84
N GLY A 209 31.09 32.22 24.16
CA GLY A 209 32.20 32.28 25.12
C GLY A 209 32.57 30.98 25.85
N GLU A 210 31.68 29.98 25.95
CA GLU A 210 31.90 28.84 26.85
C GLU A 210 31.36 27.54 26.24
N GLY A 211 32.22 26.73 25.61
CA GLY A 211 31.77 25.45 25.06
C GLY A 211 32.82 24.53 24.43
N GLU A 212 34.10 24.63 24.78
CA GLU A 212 35.07 23.55 24.51
C GLU A 212 35.10 22.59 25.71
N GLU A 213 34.16 21.64 25.77
CA GLU A 213 34.36 20.42 26.57
C GLU A 213 34.17 19.18 25.71
N GLU A 214 35.30 18.50 25.50
CA GLU A 214 35.47 17.24 24.80
C GLU A 214 34.57 16.14 25.39
N MET A 215 33.52 15.74 24.67
CA MET A 215 32.82 14.48 24.98
C MET A 215 33.59 13.30 24.38
N ASN A 216 34.32 12.64 25.26
CA ASN A 216 35.07 11.42 25.03
C ASN A 216 34.10 10.26 24.72
N PHE A 217 34.19 9.77 23.49
CA PHE A 217 33.43 8.65 22.93
C PHE A 217 33.86 7.35 23.63
N LYS A 218 32.92 6.66 24.28
CA LYS A 218 33.14 5.33 24.85
C LYS A 218 32.21 4.36 24.13
N GLU A 219 32.76 3.67 23.14
CA GLU A 219 32.16 2.50 22.51
C GLU A 219 32.05 1.40 23.57
N GLU A 220 30.84 0.98 23.89
CA GLU A 220 30.57 -0.31 24.53
C GLU A 220 30.05 -1.26 23.44
N GLU A 221 30.95 -2.13 23.00
CA GLU A 221 30.66 -3.41 22.34
C GLU A 221 30.17 -4.38 23.42
N ASP A 222 28.93 -4.85 23.32
CA ASP A 222 28.42 -6.04 24.04
C ASP A 222 27.74 -6.93 22.98
N GLU A 223 28.45 -7.95 22.49
CA GLU A 223 28.46 -9.34 22.98
C GLU A 223 27.44 -10.22 22.21
N GLU A 224 27.94 -10.81 21.12
CA GLU A 224 27.44 -12.03 20.50
C GLU A 224 27.70 -13.22 21.46
N GLU A 225 26.67 -13.90 21.96
CA GLU A 225 26.78 -15.30 22.44
C GLU A 225 25.39 -15.85 22.82
N GLU A 226 24.64 -16.45 21.87
CA GLU A 226 23.55 -17.40 22.21
C GLU A 226 23.08 -18.22 20.97
N GLU A 227 23.95 -19.07 20.40
CA GLU A 227 23.53 -19.98 19.31
C GLU A 227 23.79 -21.48 19.51
N ASP A 228 24.39 -21.92 20.62
CA ASP A 228 24.80 -23.34 20.76
C ASP A 228 23.85 -24.25 21.59
N ASP A 229 22.78 -23.73 22.19
CA ASP A 229 21.93 -24.52 23.11
C ASP A 229 20.66 -25.14 22.48
N LEU A 230 20.33 -24.80 21.22
CA LEU A 230 19.15 -25.36 20.54
C LEU A 230 19.40 -26.76 19.94
N ASP A 231 20.64 -27.06 19.55
CA ASP A 231 20.96 -28.31 18.84
C ASP A 231 21.05 -29.53 19.78
N ALA A 232 21.29 -29.29 21.08
CA ALA A 232 21.23 -30.32 22.10
C ALA A 232 19.79 -30.76 22.40
N LYS A 233 18.83 -29.83 22.39
CA LYS A 233 17.42 -30.09 22.72
C LYS A 233 16.67 -30.83 21.62
N VAL A 234 17.05 -30.63 20.36
CA VAL A 234 16.47 -31.35 19.21
C VAL A 234 16.90 -32.82 19.17
N ARG A 235 18.11 -33.15 19.65
CA ARG A 235 18.57 -34.56 19.70
C ARG A 235 17.91 -35.39 20.80
N GLU A 236 17.40 -34.78 21.86
CA GLU A 236 16.69 -35.50 22.92
C GLU A 236 15.23 -35.82 22.55
N LEU A 237 14.60 -35.01 21.69
CA LEU A 237 13.23 -35.25 21.20
C LEU A 237 13.12 -36.31 20.08
N MET A 238 14.25 -36.75 19.52
CA MET A 238 14.32 -37.74 18.43
C MET A 238 14.73 -39.15 18.89
N ARG A 239 14.80 -39.42 20.20
CA ARG A 239 15.00 -40.76 20.79
C ARG A 239 13.75 -41.25 21.50
#